data_AF-A0A961QL76-F1
#
_entry.id   AF-A0A961QL76-F1
#
_cell.length_a   1.000
_cell.length_b   1.000
_cell.length_c   1.000
_cell.angle_alpha   90.00
_cell.angle_beta   90.00
_cell.angle_gamma   90.00
#
_symmetry.space_group_name_H-M   'P 1'
#
loop_
_entity.id
_entity.type
_entity.pdbx_description
1 polymer ?
#
loop_
_entity_poly.entity_id
_entity_poly.type
_entity_poly.pdbx_seq_one_letter_code
_entity_poly.pdbx_strand_id
1 'polypeptide(L)' 'WWITRGNAEVLGLADRIGTLDPGSEADLVVLDSRATPDLALRMEAARDLKDELFVLTVLGDDRAVAETYAMGRPVKPR' A
#
# COMPACT_ATOMS: atom_id res chain seq x y z
N TRP A 1 -7.98 -8.55 -3.07
CA TRP A 1 -9.01 -8.50 -2.01
C TRP A 1 -8.42 -8.68 -0.62
N TRP A 2 -7.50 -9.62 -0.42
CA TRP A 2 -7.09 -10.11 0.91
C TRP A 2 -6.09 -9.26 1.72
N ILE A 3 -5.58 -8.12 1.23
CA ILE A 3 -4.53 -7.38 1.96
C ILE A 3 -5.11 -6.24 2.82
N THR A 4 -6.16 -5.56 2.35
CA THR A 4 -6.72 -4.36 2.99
C THR A 4 -8.17 -4.60 3.43
N ARG A 5 -9.16 -4.18 2.63
CA ARG A 5 -10.60 -4.29 2.96
C ARG A 5 -11.04 -5.69 3.33
N GLY A 6 -10.57 -6.72 2.61
CA GLY A 6 -10.93 -8.10 2.93
C GLY A 6 -10.52 -8.52 4.35
N ASN A 7 -9.35 -8.07 4.83
CA ASN A 7 -8.93 -8.35 6.21
C ASN A 7 -9.76 -7.55 7.22
N ALA A 8 -10.10 -6.30 6.91
CA ALA A 8 -10.98 -5.48 7.75
C ALA A 8 -12.37 -6.13 7.90
N GLU A 9 -12.92 -6.70 6.82
CA GLU A 9 -14.20 -7.42 6.87
C GLU A 9 -14.13 -8.68 7.75
N VAL A 10 -13.07 -9.48 7.61
CA VAL A 10 -12.85 -10.67 8.44
C VAL A 10 -12.71 -10.32 9.92
N LEU A 11 -12.10 -9.18 10.24
CA LEU A 11 -11.92 -8.68 11.61
C LEU A 11 -13.14 -7.92 12.14
N GLY A 12 -14.18 -7.69 11.33
CA GLY A 12 -15.34 -6.88 11.72
C GLY A 12 -15.02 -5.40 11.92
N LEU A 13 -14.02 -4.87 11.20
CA LEU A 13 -13.54 -3.48 11.27
C LEU A 13 -13.70 -2.71 9.94
N ALA A 14 -14.45 -3.26 8.98
CA ALA A 14 -14.63 -2.65 7.66
C ALA A 14 -15.41 -1.32 7.67
N ASP A 15 -16.07 -0.99 8.78
CA ASP A 15 -16.67 0.30 9.05
C ASP A 15 -15.64 1.37 9.48
N ARG A 16 -14.41 0.96 9.79
CA ARG A 16 -13.35 1.84 10.31
C ARG A 16 -12.11 1.89 9.43
N ILE A 17 -11.59 0.75 8.96
CA ILE A 17 -10.29 0.65 8.25
C ILE A 17 -10.40 -0.10 6.91
N GLY A 18 -9.33 -0.03 6.11
CA GLY A 18 -9.18 -0.81 4.88
C GLY A 18 -9.78 -0.16 3.63
N THR A 19 -10.24 1.09 3.72
CA THR A 19 -10.70 1.92 2.60
C THR A 19 -10.12 3.35 2.70
N LEU A 20 -10.23 4.12 1.61
CA LEU A 20 -9.88 5.55 1.56
C LEU A 20 -11.12 6.46 1.59
N ASP A 21 -12.30 5.89 1.92
CA ASP A 21 -13.57 6.62 1.94
C ASP A 21 -13.63 7.64 3.10
N PRO A 22 -14.35 8.77 2.93
CA PRO A 22 -14.59 9.70 4.03
C PRO A 22 -15.25 9.02 5.23
N GLY A 23 -14.73 9.26 6.43
CA GLY A 23 -15.21 8.67 7.67
C GLY A 23 -14.41 7.46 8.15
N SER A 24 -13.59 6.86 7.29
CA SER A 24 -12.62 5.84 7.71
C SER A 24 -11.41 6.45 8.42
N GLU A 25 -10.79 5.65 9.28
CA GLU A 25 -9.52 5.98 9.92
C GLU A 25 -8.44 6.14 8.84
N ALA A 26 -7.62 7.17 8.97
CA ALA A 26 -6.55 7.49 8.03
C ALA A 26 -5.30 6.61 8.29
N ASP A 27 -5.49 5.30 8.17
CA ASP A 27 -4.48 4.26 8.26
C ASP A 27 -4.10 3.84 6.84
N LEU A 28 -2.93 4.29 6.37
CA LEU A 28 -2.49 4.08 5.00
C LEU A 28 -0.98 3.94 4.89
N VAL A 29 -0.55 3.30 3.81
CA VAL A 29 0.87 3.14 3.45
C VAL A 29 1.09 3.87 2.14
N VAL A 30 2.07 4.77 2.10
CA VAL A 30 2.54 5.40 0.88
C VAL A 30 3.62 4.51 0.28
N LEU A 31 3.42 4.08 -0.95
CA LEU A 31 4.36 3.21 -1.66
C LEU A 31 5.13 3.99 -2.72
N ASP A 32 6.44 3.74 -2.82
CA ASP A 32 7.26 4.11 -3.97
C ASP A 32 7.52 2.86 -4.83
N SER A 33 6.85 2.81 -5.98
CA SER A 33 6.92 1.69 -6.91
C SER A 33 8.23 1.62 -7.70
N ARG A 34 9.17 2.55 -7.45
CA ARG A 34 10.49 2.62 -8.05
C ARG A 34 11.62 2.72 -7.01
N ALA A 35 11.34 2.36 -5.76
CA ALA A 35 12.27 2.51 -4.63
C ALA A 35 13.60 1.74 -4.77
N THR A 36 13.66 0.72 -5.62
CA THR A 36 14.87 -0.06 -5.88
C THR A 36 15.16 -0.11 -7.38
N PRO A 37 16.43 -0.33 -7.80
CA PRO A 37 16.76 -0.46 -9.22
C PRO A 37 15.96 -1.56 -9.93
N ASP A 38 15.73 -2.69 -9.27
CA ASP A 38 14.97 -3.83 -9.82
C ASP A 38 13.48 -3.49 -9.98
N LEU A 39 12.89 -2.80 -8.99
CA LEU A 39 11.51 -2.29 -9.09
C LEU A 39 11.40 -1.28 -10.23
N ALA A 40 12.30 -0.29 -10.29
CA ALA A 40 12.30 0.74 -11.31
C ALA A 40 12.39 0.14 -12.72
N LEU A 41 13.33 -0.78 -12.95
CA LEU A 41 13.48 -1.48 -14.22
C LEU A 41 12.21 -2.27 -14.59
N ARG A 42 11.63 -3.01 -13.64
CA ARG A 42 10.44 -3.81 -13.92
C ARG A 42 9.21 -2.95 -14.17
N MET A 43 9.14 -1.77 -13.56
CA MET A 43 8.05 -0.79 -13.70
C MET A 43 8.03 -0.14 -15.08
N GLU A 44 9.13 -0.13 -15.84
CA GLU A 44 9.16 0.38 -17.23
C GLU A 44 8.20 -0.39 -18.16
N ALA A 45 7.92 -1.65 -17.85
CA ALA A 45 7.01 -2.50 -18.61
C ALA A 45 5.56 -2.47 -18.09
N ALA A 46 5.27 -1.78 -16.98
CA ALA A 46 3.92 -1.69 -16.44
C ALA A 46 3.07 -0.69 -17.24
N ARG A 47 1.87 -1.10 -17.66
CA ARG A 47 0.99 -0.26 -18.50
C ARG A 47 -0.23 0.25 -17.76
N ASP A 48 -0.58 -0.40 -16.65
CA ASP A 48 -1.71 -0.05 -15.82
C ASP A 48 -1.44 -0.34 -14.35
N LEU A 49 -2.41 0.02 -13.50
CA LEU A 49 -2.33 -0.19 -12.06
C LEU A 49 -2.21 -1.66 -11.66
N LYS A 50 -2.78 -2.59 -12.45
CA LYS A 50 -2.70 -4.02 -12.13
C LYS A 50 -1.28 -4.54 -12.34
N ASP A 51 -0.63 -4.11 -13.42
CA ASP A 51 0.78 -4.40 -13.68
C ASP A 51 1.65 -3.83 -12.54
N GLU A 52 1.43 -2.58 -12.14
CA GLU A 52 2.17 -1.94 -11.04
C GLU A 52 1.99 -2.69 -9.70
N LEU A 53 0.75 -3.01 -9.31
CA LEU A 53 0.47 -3.75 -8.09
C LEU A 53 1.03 -5.18 -8.12
N PHE A 54 1.06 -5.82 -9.30
CA PHE A 54 1.69 -7.13 -9.45
C PHE A 54 3.19 -7.05 -9.21
N VAL A 55 3.87 -6.05 -9.78
CA VAL A 55 5.30 -5.84 -9.57
C VAL A 55 5.62 -5.57 -8.10
N LEU A 56 4.86 -4.68 -7.45
CA LEU A 56 4.99 -4.41 -6.02
C LEU A 56 4.77 -5.66 -5.14
N THR A 57 3.82 -6.52 -5.50
CA THR A 57 3.55 -7.76 -4.74
C THR A 57 4.69 -8.77 -4.86
N VAL A 58 5.37 -8.82 -6.02
CA VAL A 58 6.40 -9.83 -6.32
C VAL A 58 7.79 -9.38 -5.90
N LEU A 59 8.13 -8.11 -6.11
CA LEU A 59 9.49 -7.56 -5.92
C LEU A 59 9.59 -6.52 -4.81
N GLY A 60 8.46 -6.05 -4.27
CA GLY A 60 8.45 -5.05 -3.21
C GLY A 60 9.01 -5.59 -1.89
N ASP A 61 9.75 -4.72 -1.19
CA ASP A 61 10.19 -4.94 0.18
C ASP A 61 9.99 -3.66 1.02
N ASP A 62 10.57 -3.60 2.22
CA ASP A 62 10.44 -2.48 3.14
C ASP A 62 10.86 -1.13 2.54
N ARG A 63 11.78 -1.14 1.56
CA ARG A 63 12.23 0.08 0.89
C ARG A 63 11.14 0.69 0.01
N ALA A 64 10.20 -0.12 -0.47
CA ALA A 64 9.05 0.35 -1.24
C ALA A 64 8.03 1.10 -0.37
N VAL A 65 8.08 0.99 0.96
CA VAL A 65 7.26 1.78 1.87
C VAL A 65 7.91 3.15 2.02
N ALA A 66 7.36 4.19 1.42
CA ALA A 66 7.88 5.55 1.56
C ALA A 66 7.54 6.15 2.93
N GLU A 67 6.30 5.97 3.39
CA GLU A 67 5.77 6.44 4.67
C GLU A 67 4.60 5.56 5.11
N THR A 68 4.33 5.49 6.41
CA THR A 68 3.17 4.84 7.01
C THR A 68 2.43 5.85 7.88
N TYR A 69 1.12 5.96 7.70
CA TYR A 69 0.26 6.78 8.53
C TYR A 69 -0.63 5.91 9.40
N ALA A 70 -0.76 6.30 10.68
CA ALA A 70 -1.74 5.75 11.61
C ALA A 70 -2.56 6.91 12.17
N MET A 71 -3.88 6.84 12.08
CA MET A 71 -4.81 7.91 12.47
C MET A 71 -4.43 9.27 11.86
N GLY A 72 -3.98 9.26 10.60
CA GLY A 72 -3.58 10.47 9.86
C GLY A 72 -2.24 11.08 10.31
N ARG A 73 -1.49 10.40 11.17
CA ARG A 73 -0.16 10.85 11.63
C ARG A 73 0.93 9.98 11.01
N PRO A 74 2.03 10.56 10.51
CA PRO A 74 3.16 9.77 10.02
C PRO A 74 3.82 9.05 11.20
N VAL A 75 4.11 7.76 11.01
CA VAL A 75 4.67 6.88 12.06
C VAL A 75 5.87 6.08 11.59
N LYS A 76 6.31 6.17 10.32
CA LYS A 76 7.54 5.51 9.89
C LYS A 76 8.75 6.12 10.63
N PRO A 77 9.61 5.31 11.26
CA PRO A 77 10.85 5.80 11.86
C PRO A 77 11.72 6.50 10.80
N ARG A 78 12.43 7.54 11.24
CA ARG A 78 13.45 8.21 10.41
C ARG A 78 14.71 7.37 10.29
#